data_AF-A0A947BME8-F1
#
_entry.id   AF-A0A947BME8-F1
#
_cell.length_a   1.000
_cell.length_b   1.000
_cell.length_c   1.000
_cell.angle_alpha   90.00
_cell.angle_beta   90.00
_cell.angle_gamma   90.00
#
_symmetry.space_group_name_H-M   'P 1'
#
loop_
_entity.id
_entity.type
_entity.pdbx_description
1 polymer ?
#
loop_
_entity_poly.entity_id
_entity_poly.type
_entity_poly.pdbx_seq_one_letter_code
_entity_poly.pdbx_strand_id
1 'polypeptide(L)' 'GIATLDDNGEWQVSKTGKQGSGILTSMSRANCFIVLPDENNGVEAGDEVKIQFFDWSL' A
#
# COMPACT_ATOMS: atom_id res chain seq x y z
N GLY A 1 2.66 -0.09 -1.34
CA GLY A 1 1.80 -1.27 -1.19
C GLY A 1 1.60 -1.94 -2.53
N ILE A 2 1.07 -3.16 -2.51
CA ILE A 2 0.51 -3.85 -3.67
C ILE A 2 -0.98 -3.97 -3.41
N ALA A 3 -1.78 -3.19 -4.14
CA ALA A 3 -3.23 -3.27 -4.10
C ALA A 3 -3.74 -4.22 -5.20
N THR A 4 -4.68 -5.10 -4.84
CA THR A 4 -5.31 -6.10 -5.70
C THR A 4 -6.81 -6.13 -5.43
N LEU A 5 -7.60 -6.41 -6.46
CA LEU A 5 -9.01 -6.77 -6.27
C LEU A 5 -9.10 -8.24 -5.90
N ASP A 6 -9.98 -8.57 -4.97
CA ASP A 6 -10.35 -9.94 -4.67
C ASP A 6 -11.51 -10.44 -5.54
N ASP A 7 -11.95 -11.68 -5.29
CA ASP A 7 -13.03 -12.33 -6.03
C ASP A 7 -14.40 -11.65 -5.86
N ASN A 8 -14.56 -10.81 -4.83
CA ASN A 8 -15.78 -10.03 -4.57
C ASN A 8 -15.71 -8.62 -5.17
N GLY A 9 -14.57 -8.24 -5.75
CA GLY A 9 -14.33 -6.90 -6.27
C GLY A 9 -13.97 -5.88 -5.18
N GLU A 10 -13.55 -6.34 -4.00
CA GLU A 10 -13.10 -5.49 -2.92
C GLU A 10 -11.58 -5.25 -3.02
N TRP A 11 -11.15 -4.04 -2.69
CA TRP A 11 -9.73 -3.70 -2.70
C TRP A 11 -9.03 -4.24 -1.46
N GLN A 12 -8.01 -5.06 -1.68
CA GLN A 12 -7.11 -5.50 -0.63
C GLN A 12 -5.71 -4.95 -0.89
N VAL A 13 -4.97 -4.62 0.17
CA VAL A 13 -3.60 -4.10 0.05
C VAL A 13 -2.62 -4.85 0.95
N SER A 14 -1.46 -5.18 0.39
CA SER A 14 -0.35 -5.80 1.10
C SER A 14 0.91 -4.94 1.07
N LYS A 15 1.78 -5.11 2.08
CA LYS A 15 3.12 -4.49 2.10
C LYS A 15 3.98 -5.08 0.98
N THR A 16 4.89 -4.30 0.39
CA THR A 16 5.83 -4.79 -0.65
C THR A 16 6.99 -5.63 -0.10
N GLY A 17 6.89 -6.11 1.15
CA GLY A 17 7.98 -6.71 1.92
C GLY A 17 8.61 -5.70 2.88
N LYS A 18 9.92 -5.79 3.11
CA LYS A 18 10.66 -4.86 3.99
C LYS A 18 10.46 -3.41 3.50
N GLN A 19 9.99 -2.55 4.40
CA GLN A 19 9.81 -1.12 4.15
C GLN A 19 10.96 -0.35 4.78
N GLY A 20 11.41 0.71 4.10
CA GLY A 20 12.47 1.61 4.57
C GLY A 20 12.89 2.56 3.45
N SER A 21 13.25 3.80 3.78
CA SER A 21 13.56 4.84 2.79
C SER A 21 14.75 4.49 1.87
N GLY A 22 15.68 3.65 2.34
CA GLY A 22 16.80 3.15 1.54
C GLY A 22 16.48 1.92 0.68
N ILE A 23 15.26 1.37 0.75
CA ILE A 23 14.85 0.16 0.05
C ILE A 23 14.12 0.55 -1.23
N LEU A 24 14.86 0.99 -2.25
CA LEU A 24 14.29 1.40 -3.54
C LEU A 24 13.48 0.29 -4.22
N THR A 25 13.81 -0.98 -3.95
CA THR A 25 13.06 -2.15 -4.44
C THR A 25 11.62 -2.19 -3.93
N SER A 26 11.33 -1.58 -2.78
CA SER A 26 9.98 -1.50 -2.22
C SER A 26 9.07 -0.56 -3.03
N MET A 27 9.65 0.49 -3.63
CA MET A 27 8.96 1.46 -4.48
C MET A 27 8.77 0.92 -5.90
N SER A 28 9.80 0.29 -6.48
CA SER A 28 9.70 -0.32 -7.82
C SER A 28 8.68 -1.46 -7.91
N ARG A 29 8.43 -2.19 -6.82
CA ARG A 29 7.43 -3.26 -6.76
C ARG A 29 6.05 -2.80 -6.29
N ALA A 30 5.93 -1.54 -5.85
CA ALA A 30 4.65 -1.00 -5.41
C ALA A 30 3.81 -0.52 -6.59
N ASN A 31 2.50 -0.58 -6.45
CA ASN A 31 1.55 0.08 -7.36
C ASN A 31 0.73 1.18 -6.65
N CYS A 32 0.87 1.32 -5.33
CA CYS A 32 0.16 2.31 -4.53
C CYS A 32 0.96 2.75 -3.29
N PHE A 33 0.59 3.89 -2.72
CA PHE A 33 0.90 4.28 -1.35
C PHE A 33 -0.20 3.78 -0.40
N ILE A 34 0.19 3.31 0.78
CA ILE A 34 -0.72 3.09 1.91
C ILE A 34 -0.64 4.35 2.76
N VAL A 35 -1.73 5.12 2.82
CA VAL A 35 -1.76 6.43 3.47
C VAL A 35 -2.26 6.24 4.91
N LEU A 36 -1.35 6.41 5.86
CA LEU A 36 -1.66 6.38 7.29
C LEU A 36 -1.68 7.81 7.83
N PRO A 37 -2.65 8.17 8.69
CA PRO A 37 -2.66 9.46 9.37
C PRO A 37 -1.47 9.59 10.33
N ASP A 38 -1.04 10.82 10.57
CA ASP A 38 0.13 11.14 11.41
C ASP A 38 -0.05 10.63 12.85
N GLU A 39 -1.27 10.72 13.39
CA GLU A 39 -1.64 10.27 14.73
C GLU A 39 -1.96 8.76 14.82
N ASN A 40 -1.33 7.92 13.98
CA ASN A 40 -1.56 6.48 13.99
C ASN A 40 -0.41 5.70 14.68
N ASN A 41 -0.75 4.75 15.55
CA ASN A 41 0.18 3.81 16.17
C ASN A 41 0.56 2.60 15.27
N GLY A 42 0.08 2.58 14.03
CA GLY A 42 0.23 1.48 13.08
C GLY A 42 -1.11 0.84 12.73
N VAL A 43 -1.10 0.00 11.70
CA VAL A 43 -2.28 -0.75 11.25
C VAL A 43 -2.02 -2.24 11.32
N GLU A 44 -3.04 -2.99 11.72
CA GLU A 44 -3.06 -4.43 11.75
C GLU A 44 -3.70 -5.01 10.48
N ALA A 45 -3.54 -6.33 10.28
CA ALA A 45 -4.20 -7.00 9.16
C ALA A 45 -5.71 -7.03 9.39
N GLY A 46 -6.47 -6.57 8.39
CA GLY A 46 -7.93 -6.43 8.49
C GLY A 46 -8.39 -5.00 8.74
N ASP A 47 -7.48 -4.08 9.08
CA ASP A 47 -7.83 -2.66 9.21
C ASP A 47 -8.09 -2.03 7.84
N GLU A 48 -9.12 -1.18 7.80
CA GLU A 48 -9.41 -0.39 6.61
C GLU A 48 -8.41 0.77 6.50
N VAL A 49 -7.77 0.88 5.34
CA VAL A 49 -6.75 1.89 5.08
C VAL A 49 -7.03 2.63 3.78
N LYS A 50 -6.61 3.88 3.73
CA LYS A 50 -6.63 4.65 2.48
C LYS A 50 -5.43 4.23 1.63
N ILE A 51 -5.70 3.95 0.36
CA ILE A 51 -4.66 3.74 -0.64
C ILE A 51 -4.70 4.84 -1.69
N GLN A 52 -3.54 5.20 -2.20
CA GLN A 52 -3.39 6.08 -3.35
C GLN A 52 -2.61 5.33 -4.43
N PHE A 53 -3.26 5.01 -5.54
CA PHE A 53 -2.56 4.41 -6.67
C PHE A 53 -1.49 5.36 -7.21
N PHE A 54 -0.40 4.77 -7.68
CA PHE A 54 0.59 5.53 -8.42
C PHE A 54 -0.03 5.98 -9.74
N ASP A 55 0.09 7.26 -10.01
CA ASP A 55 -0.23 7.79 -11.32
C ASP A 55 0.97 7.50 -12.24
N TRP A 56 0.76 6.59 -13.18
CA TRP A 56 1.74 6.25 -14.22
C TRP A 56 1.37 6.90 -15.56
N SER A 57 0.42 7.83 -15.58
CA SER A 57 0.12 8.60 -16.79
C SER A 57 1.33 9.46 -17.12
N LEU A 58 1.87 9.25 -18.33
CA LEU A 58 2.79 10.18 -18.98
C LEU A 58 2.08 11.48 -19.34
#